data_AF-A0A7D5GCP5-F1
#
_entry.id   AF-A0A7D5GCP5-F1
#
_cell.length_a   1.000
_cell.length_b   1.000
_cell.length_c   1.000
_cell.angle_alpha   90.00
_cell.angle_beta   90.00
_cell.angle_gamma   90.00
#
_symmetry.space_group_name_H-M   'P 1'
#
loop_
_entity.id
_entity.type
_entity.pdbx_description
1 polymer ?
#
loop_
_entity_poly.entity_id
_entity_poly.type
_entity_poly.pdbx_seq_one_letter_code
_entity_poly.pdbx_strand_id
1 'polypeptide(L)'
;MNDEDGRGPRTRALHAGWDGDPETGARAPPIYQTTSYAFADADTAADLYALEREGDVYSRISNPTTRVLEGRLANLEGGVDAVATASGMAAIDAATSVLASAGDNIVASSDMYGGTSAYFTHMASRRGVDLETVPTTDADAYADAIDEDTAFVHVETVANPSLVTPDFERIAGIAHEHAVPLVVDNTFGTPALCNPIEHGADVVWNSTTKWIHGSGTTVGGVLVDGGAFPWDHPDADYGELSGENPAFGVDFAERFGERAFAQVVRHRGVRALGNCQSPFDAWQTLQGLATLPLRMERHCTNARIVAEHLRDHPEVAWVTYPGFEEHPTHENAARYLDDFGGMVVFGLEGGFEAGKRLCEAVELISFLANIGDARSLLIHPASTTHAQLTEDEQRAAGVRPELLRLSVGIEDPEDIVADLDRAIAEVV
;
A
#
# COMPACT_ATOMS: atom_id res chain seq x y z
N MET A 1 3.64 20.57 -3.44
CA MET A 1 3.76 20.81 -1.98
C MET A 1 2.49 21.47 -1.43
N ASN A 2 1.44 20.70 -1.09
CA ASN A 2 0.15 21.22 -0.60
C ASN A 2 0.17 21.43 0.93
N ASP A 3 1.10 22.27 1.39
CA ASP A 3 1.22 22.73 2.78
C ASP A 3 0.45 24.05 3.02
N GLU A 4 -0.63 24.29 2.26
CA GLU A 4 -1.35 25.58 2.27
C GLU A 4 -2.00 25.96 3.61
N ASP A 5 -1.89 25.14 4.67
CA ASP A 5 -2.49 25.44 5.97
C ASP A 5 -1.63 25.06 7.20
N GLY A 6 -0.46 24.41 7.05
CA GLY A 6 0.37 23.98 8.19
C GLY A 6 -0.34 23.10 9.24
N ARG A 7 -1.45 22.46 8.83
CA ARG A 7 -2.33 21.68 9.72
C ARG A 7 -1.77 20.27 9.92
N GLY A 8 -1.88 19.76 11.15
CA GLY A 8 -1.46 18.41 11.48
C GLY A 8 -2.24 17.31 10.73
N PRO A 9 -1.68 16.10 10.59
CA PRO A 9 -2.26 15.00 9.82
C PRO A 9 -3.66 14.59 10.28
N ARG A 10 -3.94 14.65 11.60
CA ARG A 10 -5.29 14.39 12.16
C ARG A 10 -6.36 15.32 11.59
N THR A 11 -6.02 16.59 11.36
CA THR A 11 -6.94 17.56 10.74
C THR A 11 -7.03 17.34 9.24
N ARG A 12 -5.90 17.09 8.56
CA ARG A 12 -5.87 16.84 7.12
C ARG A 12 -6.69 15.60 6.73
N ALA A 13 -6.69 14.55 7.56
CA ALA A 13 -7.50 13.33 7.36
C ALA A 13 -9.03 13.58 7.34
N LEU A 14 -9.49 14.70 7.89
CA LEU A 14 -10.90 15.10 7.89
C LEU A 14 -11.25 16.10 6.78
N HIS A 15 -10.30 16.97 6.42
CA HIS A 15 -10.57 18.18 5.65
C HIS A 15 -9.94 18.19 4.25
N ALA A 16 -8.79 17.56 4.04
CA ALA A 16 -8.11 17.64 2.76
C ALA A 16 -8.98 17.07 1.62
N GLY A 17 -8.92 17.73 0.46
CA GLY A 17 -9.68 17.38 -0.74
C GLY A 17 -11.16 17.77 -0.72
N TRP A 18 -11.71 18.40 0.34
CA TRP A 18 -13.13 18.80 0.37
C TRP A 18 -13.46 19.97 1.32
N ASP A 19 -13.92 21.07 0.73
CA ASP A 19 -14.31 22.29 1.46
C ASP A 19 -15.82 22.40 1.75
N GLY A 20 -16.63 21.48 1.21
CA GLY A 20 -18.09 21.54 1.27
C GLY A 20 -18.70 21.76 -0.11
N ASP A 21 -19.94 21.32 -0.29
CA ASP A 21 -20.63 21.48 -1.57
C ASP A 21 -21.11 22.93 -1.73
N PRO A 22 -20.63 23.68 -2.73
CA PRO A 22 -21.00 25.09 -2.91
C PRO A 22 -22.48 25.27 -3.31
N GLU A 23 -23.11 24.25 -3.91
CA GLU A 23 -24.50 24.35 -4.37
C GLU A 23 -25.49 24.11 -3.23
N THR A 24 -25.31 23.05 -2.43
CA THR A 24 -26.25 22.68 -1.38
C THR A 24 -25.80 23.04 0.04
N GLY A 25 -24.52 23.35 0.24
CA GLY A 25 -23.92 23.55 1.55
C GLY A 25 -23.64 22.24 2.32
N ALA A 26 -23.74 21.07 1.67
CA ALA A 26 -23.45 19.80 2.29
C ALA A 26 -22.00 19.72 2.77
N ARG A 27 -21.80 19.43 4.07
CA ARG A 27 -20.45 19.32 4.65
C ARG A 27 -19.77 17.99 4.37
N ALA A 28 -20.52 16.89 4.36
CA ALA A 28 -19.99 15.61 3.95
C ALA A 28 -19.91 15.54 2.41
N PRO A 29 -18.88 14.90 1.83
CA PRO A 29 -18.83 14.66 0.39
C PRO A 29 -20.08 13.88 -0.06
N PRO A 30 -20.81 14.36 -1.09
CA PRO A 30 -21.91 13.61 -1.68
C PRO A 30 -21.42 12.31 -2.33
N ILE A 31 -22.34 11.36 -2.50
CA ILE A 31 -22.11 10.16 -3.31
C ILE A 31 -22.63 10.44 -4.72
N TYR A 32 -21.72 10.72 -5.65
CA TYR A 32 -22.04 10.88 -7.06
C TYR A 32 -22.15 9.50 -7.71
N GLN A 33 -23.21 8.76 -7.39
CA GLN A 33 -23.52 7.44 -7.98
C GLN A 33 -24.06 7.59 -9.41
N THR A 34 -23.23 8.15 -10.29
CA THR A 34 -23.49 8.38 -11.71
C THR A 34 -22.40 7.74 -12.55
N THR A 35 -22.63 7.65 -13.85
CA THR A 35 -21.63 7.19 -14.83
C THR A 35 -21.14 8.31 -15.72
N SER A 36 -21.99 9.28 -16.04
CA SER A 36 -21.73 10.30 -17.06
C SER A 36 -22.06 11.69 -16.55
N TYR A 37 -21.41 12.69 -17.15
CA TYR A 37 -21.61 14.11 -16.87
C TYR A 37 -22.03 14.83 -18.14
N ALA A 38 -22.93 15.82 -18.01
CA ALA A 38 -23.40 16.59 -19.16
C ALA A 38 -22.36 17.64 -19.56
N PHE A 39 -22.09 17.77 -20.86
CA PHE A 39 -21.22 18.83 -21.39
C PHE A 39 -22.01 20.11 -21.62
N ALA A 40 -21.36 21.25 -21.45
CA ALA A 40 -21.95 22.56 -21.74
C ALA A 40 -22.16 22.77 -23.24
N ASP A 41 -21.16 22.39 -24.05
CA ASP A 41 -21.13 22.49 -25.50
C ASP A 41 -20.12 21.50 -26.11
N ALA A 42 -20.08 21.42 -27.44
CA ALA A 42 -19.22 20.48 -28.16
C ALA A 42 -17.74 20.81 -28.06
N ASP A 43 -17.37 22.08 -28.00
CA ASP A 43 -15.98 22.53 -27.89
C ASP A 43 -15.41 22.13 -26.52
N THR A 44 -16.15 22.39 -25.44
CA THR A 44 -15.79 21.93 -24.09
C THR A 44 -15.62 20.41 -24.03
N ALA A 45 -16.49 19.65 -24.71
CA ALA A 45 -16.36 18.19 -24.77
C ALA A 45 -15.08 17.77 -25.49
N ALA A 46 -14.74 18.42 -26.61
CA ALA A 46 -13.51 18.15 -27.35
C ALA A 46 -12.26 18.42 -26.50
N ASP A 47 -12.20 19.58 -25.82
CA ASP A 47 -11.08 19.96 -24.95
C ASP A 47 -10.86 18.94 -23.82
N LEU A 48 -11.94 18.44 -23.21
CA LEU A 48 -11.88 17.41 -22.16
C LEU A 48 -11.33 16.09 -22.68
N TYR A 49 -11.71 15.66 -23.88
CA TYR A 49 -11.18 14.42 -24.49
C TYR A 49 -9.75 14.56 -24.98
N ALA A 50 -9.34 15.77 -25.38
CA ALA A 50 -7.98 16.12 -25.80
C ALA A 50 -7.05 16.40 -24.61
N LEU A 51 -7.54 16.33 -23.37
CA LEU A 51 -6.80 16.65 -22.15
C LEU A 51 -6.27 18.10 -22.14
N GLU A 52 -6.97 19.01 -22.82
CA GLU A 52 -6.70 20.45 -22.85
C GLU A 52 -7.46 21.20 -21.74
N ARG A 53 -8.42 20.51 -21.11
CA ARG A 53 -9.21 21.02 -20.00
C ARG A 53 -9.42 19.93 -18.94
N GLU A 54 -9.39 20.32 -17.68
CA GLU A 54 -9.78 19.43 -16.57
C GLU A 54 -11.31 19.40 -16.38
N GLY A 55 -11.83 18.22 -16.03
CA GLY A 55 -13.23 18.03 -15.71
C GLY A 55 -13.66 16.56 -15.79
N ASP A 56 -14.88 16.29 -15.34
CA ASP A 56 -15.44 14.94 -15.36
C ASP A 56 -16.14 14.66 -16.69
N VAL A 57 -15.76 13.54 -17.31
CA VAL A 57 -16.36 13.04 -18.56
C VAL A 57 -17.20 11.80 -18.27
N TYR A 58 -16.59 10.84 -17.58
CA TYR A 58 -17.18 9.55 -17.27
C TYR A 58 -16.55 8.96 -16.01
N SER A 59 -17.34 8.35 -15.12
CA SER A 59 -16.91 7.92 -13.79
C SER A 59 -15.87 6.81 -13.75
N ARG A 60 -15.65 6.10 -14.86
CA ARG A 60 -14.51 5.18 -15.03
C ARG A 60 -13.14 5.90 -15.07
N ILE A 61 -13.13 7.21 -15.34
CA ILE A 61 -11.93 8.04 -15.47
C ILE A 61 -11.77 8.93 -14.23
N SER A 62 -12.85 9.62 -13.88
CA SER A 62 -12.90 10.55 -12.75
C SER A 62 -14.34 10.66 -12.24
N ASN A 63 -14.49 10.71 -10.92
CA ASN A 63 -15.76 10.91 -10.23
C ASN A 63 -15.54 11.85 -9.03
N PRO A 64 -16.37 12.88 -8.80
CA PRO A 64 -16.14 13.83 -7.72
C PRO A 64 -16.00 13.21 -6.32
N THR A 65 -16.77 12.16 -5.99
CA THR A 65 -16.64 11.46 -4.71
C THR A 65 -15.26 10.79 -4.59
N THR A 66 -14.81 10.15 -5.66
CA THR A 66 -13.50 9.49 -5.74
C THR A 66 -12.36 10.52 -5.73
N ARG A 67 -12.52 11.67 -6.40
CA ARG A 67 -11.53 12.76 -6.39
C ARG A 67 -11.29 13.32 -5.00
N VAL A 68 -12.30 13.36 -4.13
CA VAL A 68 -12.10 13.74 -2.72
C VAL A 68 -11.19 12.74 -1.99
N LEU A 69 -11.38 11.44 -2.22
CA LEU A 69 -10.50 10.40 -1.65
C LEU A 69 -9.08 10.54 -2.16
N GLU A 70 -8.91 10.68 -3.48
CA GLU A 70 -7.61 10.85 -4.12
C GLU A 70 -6.88 12.09 -3.60
N GLY A 71 -7.52 13.26 -3.62
CA GLY A 71 -6.90 14.51 -3.14
C GLY A 71 -6.54 14.46 -1.65
N ARG A 72 -7.33 13.74 -0.84
CA ARG A 72 -7.03 13.55 0.58
C ARG A 72 -5.84 12.64 0.82
N LEU A 73 -5.76 11.52 0.09
CA LEU A 73 -4.64 10.59 0.21
C LEU A 73 -3.34 11.19 -0.33
N ALA A 74 -3.39 11.87 -1.48
CA ALA A 74 -2.24 12.62 -1.99
C ALA A 74 -1.71 13.62 -0.96
N ASN A 75 -2.60 14.40 -0.33
CA ASN A 75 -2.19 15.37 0.68
C ASN A 75 -1.58 14.73 1.94
N LEU A 76 -2.13 13.60 2.40
CA LEU A 76 -1.67 12.92 3.59
C LEU A 76 -0.31 12.22 3.39
N GLU A 77 -0.10 11.64 2.21
CA GLU A 77 1.16 11.01 1.78
C GLU A 77 2.18 12.03 1.23
N GLY A 78 1.95 13.35 1.38
CA GLY A 78 2.86 14.38 0.87
C GLY A 78 3.02 14.46 -0.65
N GLY A 79 2.20 13.73 -1.41
CA GLY A 79 2.21 13.72 -2.88
C GLY A 79 1.47 14.90 -3.52
N VAL A 80 1.53 14.95 -4.85
CA VAL A 80 0.95 16.03 -5.66
C VAL A 80 -0.41 15.69 -6.27
N ASP A 81 -0.69 14.41 -6.54
CA ASP A 81 -2.00 13.91 -6.99
C ASP A 81 -2.08 12.39 -6.72
N ALA A 82 -3.27 11.82 -6.88
CA ALA A 82 -3.48 10.38 -6.68
C ALA A 82 -4.57 9.83 -7.60
N VAL A 83 -4.57 8.51 -7.76
CA VAL A 83 -5.57 7.76 -8.52
C VAL A 83 -6.04 6.56 -7.71
N ALA A 84 -7.33 6.52 -7.39
CA ALA A 84 -7.96 5.43 -6.67
C ALA A 84 -8.33 4.29 -7.63
N THR A 85 -8.09 3.07 -7.19
CA THR A 85 -8.30 1.84 -7.97
C THR A 85 -9.19 0.87 -7.21
N ALA A 86 -9.74 -0.11 -7.92
CA ALA A 86 -10.69 -1.09 -7.38
C ALA A 86 -10.08 -2.00 -6.29
N SER A 87 -8.75 -2.08 -6.19
CA SER A 87 -8.01 -2.86 -5.17
C SER A 87 -6.54 -2.44 -5.13
N GLY A 88 -5.81 -2.79 -4.06
CA GLY A 88 -4.34 -2.63 -4.05
C GLY A 88 -3.67 -3.33 -5.24
N MET A 89 -4.14 -4.53 -5.62
CA MET A 89 -3.60 -5.23 -6.79
C MET A 89 -3.85 -4.47 -8.10
N ALA A 90 -4.97 -3.77 -8.22
CA ALA A 90 -5.25 -2.90 -9.35
C ALA A 90 -4.35 -1.65 -9.38
N ALA A 91 -3.92 -1.16 -8.20
CA ALA A 91 -2.93 -0.08 -8.11
C ALA A 91 -1.57 -0.54 -8.65
N ILE A 92 -0.99 -1.63 -8.12
CA ILE A 92 0.31 -2.10 -8.60
C ILE A 92 0.29 -2.54 -10.08
N ASP A 93 -0.83 -3.09 -10.55
CA ASP A 93 -1.00 -3.44 -11.97
C ASP A 93 -1.01 -2.21 -12.88
N ALA A 94 -1.64 -1.12 -12.44
CA ALA A 94 -1.66 0.14 -13.18
C ALA A 94 -0.28 0.81 -13.20
N ALA A 95 0.46 0.79 -12.09
CA ALA A 95 1.83 1.28 -12.04
C ALA A 95 2.74 0.47 -12.98
N THR A 96 2.71 -0.86 -12.87
CA THR A 96 3.50 -1.76 -13.73
C THR A 96 3.17 -1.56 -15.21
N SER A 97 1.89 -1.43 -15.56
CA SER A 97 1.48 -1.25 -16.96
C SER A 97 1.84 0.11 -17.56
N VAL A 98 2.15 1.10 -16.73
CA VAL A 98 2.57 2.45 -17.16
C VAL A 98 4.09 2.56 -17.20
N LEU A 99 4.78 1.93 -16.24
CA LEU A 99 6.22 2.08 -16.05
C LEU A 99 7.04 1.02 -16.78
N ALA A 100 6.46 -0.15 -17.10
CA ALA A 100 7.19 -1.28 -17.67
C ALA A 100 6.55 -1.76 -18.99
N SER A 101 7.42 -2.22 -19.88
CA SER A 101 7.15 -2.82 -21.18
C SER A 101 7.74 -4.23 -21.27
N ALA A 102 7.38 -4.95 -22.33
CA ALA A 102 7.95 -6.27 -22.57
C ALA A 102 9.46 -6.17 -22.86
N GLY A 103 10.27 -6.84 -22.04
CA GLY A 103 11.74 -6.75 -22.03
C GLY A 103 12.27 -6.19 -20.71
N ASP A 104 11.45 -5.40 -20.01
CA ASP A 104 11.87 -4.73 -18.79
C ASP A 104 11.85 -5.67 -17.58
N ASN A 105 12.53 -5.26 -16.51
CA ASN A 105 12.49 -5.94 -15.23
C ASN A 105 12.11 -4.99 -14.08
N ILE A 106 11.70 -5.60 -12.97
CA ILE A 106 11.42 -4.92 -11.70
C ILE A 106 12.40 -5.48 -10.68
N VAL A 107 13.17 -4.60 -10.03
CA VAL A 107 14.03 -4.98 -8.91
C VAL A 107 13.26 -4.78 -7.61
N ALA A 108 13.07 -5.85 -6.82
CA ALA A 108 12.26 -5.78 -5.62
C ALA A 108 12.87 -6.50 -4.41
N SER A 109 12.44 -6.10 -3.23
CA SER A 109 12.74 -6.83 -1.98
C SER A 109 12.25 -8.28 -2.06
N SER A 110 13.05 -9.24 -1.58
CA SER A 110 12.65 -10.65 -1.51
C SER A 110 11.50 -10.90 -0.53
N ASP A 111 11.41 -10.09 0.54
CA ASP A 111 10.27 -10.13 1.44
C ASP A 111 9.21 -9.13 0.95
N MET A 112 8.06 -9.65 0.55
CA MET A 112 6.90 -8.86 0.17
C MET A 112 5.62 -9.68 0.33
N TYR A 113 4.47 -9.01 0.30
CA TYR A 113 3.17 -9.65 0.24
C TYR A 113 3.13 -10.69 -0.89
N GLY A 114 2.80 -11.94 -0.54
CA GLY A 114 2.77 -13.04 -1.50
C GLY A 114 1.85 -12.82 -2.71
N GLY A 115 0.82 -11.97 -2.60
CA GLY A 115 0.02 -11.57 -3.76
C GLY A 115 0.75 -10.65 -4.73
N THR A 116 1.62 -9.77 -4.24
CA THR A 116 2.50 -8.91 -5.05
C THR A 116 3.57 -9.75 -5.74
N SER A 117 4.24 -10.65 -5.00
CA SER A 117 5.20 -11.59 -5.57
C SER A 117 4.57 -12.47 -6.66
N ALA A 118 3.41 -13.08 -6.38
CA ALA A 118 2.70 -13.89 -7.36
C ALA A 118 2.24 -13.07 -8.58
N TYR A 119 1.89 -11.80 -8.40
CA TYR A 119 1.58 -10.91 -9.52
C TYR A 119 2.79 -10.71 -10.42
N PHE A 120 3.95 -10.35 -9.88
CA PHE A 120 5.15 -10.15 -10.67
C PHE A 120 5.62 -11.44 -11.36
N THR A 121 5.73 -12.55 -10.62
CA THR A 121 6.21 -13.83 -11.17
C THR A 121 5.26 -14.48 -12.18
N HIS A 122 3.96 -14.16 -12.17
CA HIS A 122 2.99 -14.82 -13.06
C HIS A 122 2.23 -13.92 -14.02
N MET A 123 1.76 -12.76 -13.56
CA MET A 123 0.95 -11.86 -14.39
C MET A 123 1.81 -10.86 -15.14
N ALA A 124 2.79 -10.24 -14.48
CA ALA A 124 3.74 -9.34 -15.14
C ALA A 124 4.64 -10.09 -16.13
N SER A 125 5.17 -11.26 -15.73
CA SER A 125 5.98 -12.12 -16.62
C SER A 125 5.26 -12.56 -17.90
N ARG A 126 3.94 -12.77 -17.86
CA ARG A 126 3.13 -13.03 -19.07
C ARG A 126 3.08 -11.86 -20.04
N ARG A 127 3.35 -10.65 -19.57
CA ARG A 127 3.47 -9.42 -20.38
C ARG A 127 4.93 -9.12 -20.73
N GLY A 128 5.86 -10.02 -20.40
CA GLY A 128 7.28 -9.87 -20.67
C GLY A 128 8.00 -8.96 -19.69
N VAL A 129 7.45 -8.73 -18.50
CA VAL A 129 8.10 -7.97 -17.42
C VAL A 129 8.59 -8.95 -16.37
N ASP A 130 9.90 -9.05 -16.20
CA ASP A 130 10.53 -10.00 -15.27
C ASP A 130 10.72 -9.40 -13.87
N LEU A 131 10.94 -10.27 -12.88
CA LEU A 131 11.18 -9.89 -11.49
C LEU A 131 12.57 -10.33 -11.08
N GLU A 132 13.40 -9.39 -10.66
CA GLU A 132 14.67 -9.63 -9.97
C GLU A 132 14.47 -9.34 -8.48
N THR A 133 14.83 -10.28 -7.60
CA THR A 133 14.67 -10.08 -6.15
C THR A 133 16.01 -9.98 -5.44
N VAL A 134 16.10 -9.03 -4.50
CA VAL A 134 17.28 -8.80 -3.66
C VAL A 134 16.93 -8.95 -2.18
N PRO A 135 17.89 -9.31 -1.30
CA PRO A 135 17.61 -9.41 0.13
C PRO A 135 17.10 -8.09 0.71
N THR A 136 15.95 -8.11 1.38
CA THR A 136 15.26 -6.93 1.95
C THR A 136 16.14 -6.02 2.80
N THR A 137 17.13 -6.59 3.50
CA THR A 137 17.99 -5.88 4.45
C THR A 137 19.33 -5.46 3.86
N ASP A 138 19.58 -5.77 2.58
CA ASP A 138 20.81 -5.43 1.88
C ASP A 138 20.51 -4.37 0.80
N ALA A 139 20.53 -3.10 1.21
CA ALA A 139 20.30 -1.99 0.30
C ALA A 139 21.36 -1.93 -0.82
N ASP A 140 22.59 -2.42 -0.60
CA ASP A 140 23.66 -2.37 -1.60
C ASP A 140 23.47 -3.41 -2.71
N ALA A 141 22.74 -4.50 -2.44
CA ALA A 141 22.36 -5.48 -3.46
C ALA A 141 21.52 -4.87 -4.58
N TYR A 142 20.81 -3.76 -4.35
CA TYR A 142 20.06 -3.07 -5.40
C TYR A 142 20.97 -2.49 -6.48
N ALA A 143 22.17 -2.02 -6.13
CA ALA A 143 23.09 -1.41 -7.10
C ALA A 143 23.59 -2.44 -8.14
N ASP A 144 23.74 -3.70 -7.71
CA ASP A 144 24.15 -4.80 -8.60
C ASP A 144 22.99 -5.37 -9.43
N ALA A 145 21.76 -5.23 -8.94
CA ALA A 145 20.56 -5.79 -9.57
C ALA A 145 19.91 -4.83 -10.58
N ILE A 146 20.09 -3.51 -10.42
CA ILE A 146 19.57 -2.52 -11.35
C ILE A 146 20.43 -2.49 -12.62
N ASP A 147 19.77 -2.60 -13.76
CA ASP A 147 20.34 -2.56 -15.10
C ASP A 147 19.61 -1.57 -16.03
N GLU A 148 19.98 -1.57 -17.31
CA GLU A 148 19.43 -0.69 -18.35
C GLU A 148 17.96 -0.95 -18.70
N ASP A 149 17.43 -2.12 -18.34
CA ASP A 149 16.05 -2.54 -18.60
C ASP A 149 15.18 -2.47 -17.32
N THR A 150 15.72 -1.94 -16.21
CA THR A 150 15.00 -1.83 -14.94
C THR A 150 13.95 -0.72 -15.01
N ALA A 151 12.67 -1.09 -14.98
CA ALA A 151 11.56 -0.14 -15.07
C ALA A 151 11.34 0.65 -13.77
N PHE A 152 11.39 -0.03 -12.62
CA PHE A 152 11.27 0.59 -11.29
C PHE A 152 11.79 -0.33 -10.19
N VAL A 153 12.14 0.26 -9.05
CA VAL A 153 12.45 -0.46 -7.81
C VAL A 153 11.20 -0.55 -6.93
N HIS A 154 10.93 -1.73 -6.35
CA HIS A 154 9.79 -1.94 -5.43
C HIS A 154 10.21 -2.38 -4.03
N VAL A 155 9.62 -1.74 -3.02
CA VAL A 155 9.75 -2.13 -1.60
C VAL A 155 8.43 -1.98 -0.86
N GLU A 156 8.30 -2.65 0.29
CA GLU A 156 7.22 -2.43 1.25
C GLU A 156 7.76 -1.62 2.44
N THR A 157 6.94 -0.72 2.98
CA THR A 157 7.35 0.09 4.14
C THR A 157 7.67 -0.78 5.36
N VAL A 158 6.88 -1.85 5.53
CA VAL A 158 7.15 -2.94 6.45
C VAL A 158 6.81 -4.22 5.69
N ALA A 159 7.80 -5.07 5.46
CA ALA A 159 7.64 -6.28 4.66
C ALA A 159 6.74 -7.31 5.33
N ASN A 160 5.86 -7.94 4.55
CA ASN A 160 4.95 -8.99 5.01
C ASN A 160 5.44 -10.38 4.55
N PRO A 161 5.68 -11.36 5.44
CA PRO A 161 5.41 -11.38 6.88
C PRO A 161 6.61 -11.07 7.78
N SER A 162 7.79 -10.75 7.25
CA SER A 162 9.03 -10.63 8.06
C SER A 162 9.04 -9.45 9.04
N LEU A 163 8.16 -8.46 8.83
CA LEU A 163 8.07 -7.20 9.57
C LEU A 163 9.35 -6.35 9.52
N VAL A 164 10.14 -6.52 8.48
CA VAL A 164 11.38 -5.77 8.25
C VAL A 164 11.08 -4.44 7.56
N THR A 165 11.72 -3.36 8.02
CA THR A 165 11.72 -2.04 7.36
C THR A 165 13.04 -1.84 6.60
N PRO A 166 13.02 -1.74 5.25
CA PRO A 166 14.22 -1.50 4.46
C PRO A 166 14.69 -0.05 4.58
N ASP A 167 15.93 0.23 4.15
CA ASP A 167 16.51 1.57 4.18
C ASP A 167 16.06 2.38 2.94
N PHE A 168 14.90 3.04 3.01
CA PHE A 168 14.30 3.74 1.86
C PHE A 168 15.21 4.78 1.25
N GLU A 169 15.85 5.62 2.08
CA GLU A 169 16.67 6.72 1.58
C GLU A 169 17.88 6.21 0.81
N ARG A 170 18.52 5.13 1.30
CA ARG A 170 19.64 4.51 0.59
C ARG A 170 19.19 3.87 -0.72
N ILE A 171 18.08 3.13 -0.69
CA ILE A 171 17.53 2.47 -1.88
C ILE A 171 17.11 3.51 -2.93
N ALA A 172 16.44 4.59 -2.51
CA ALA A 172 16.07 5.70 -3.39
C ALA A 172 17.30 6.33 -4.04
N GLY A 173 18.35 6.62 -3.24
CA GLY A 173 19.60 7.16 -3.76
C GLY A 173 20.23 6.27 -4.82
N ILE A 174 20.31 4.95 -4.58
CA ILE A 174 20.82 3.97 -5.55
C ILE A 174 19.95 3.93 -6.81
N ALA A 175 18.62 3.88 -6.68
CA ALA A 175 17.71 3.85 -7.82
C ALA A 175 17.84 5.12 -8.69
N HIS A 176 17.93 6.29 -8.06
CA HIS A 176 18.04 7.57 -8.74
C HIS A 176 19.40 7.75 -9.45
N GLU A 177 20.49 7.17 -8.94
CA GLU A 177 21.79 7.13 -9.64
C GLU A 177 21.70 6.43 -11.01
N HIS A 178 20.70 5.55 -11.18
CA HIS A 178 20.41 4.82 -12.41
C HIS A 178 19.18 5.35 -13.17
N ALA A 179 18.63 6.50 -12.77
CA ALA A 179 17.41 7.05 -13.34
C ALA A 179 16.19 6.11 -13.27
N VAL A 180 16.08 5.35 -12.18
CA VAL A 180 14.97 4.43 -11.90
C VAL A 180 14.16 4.94 -10.70
N PRO A 181 12.82 4.97 -10.76
CA PRO A 181 11.99 5.44 -9.66
C PRO A 181 11.85 4.37 -8.57
N LEU A 182 11.75 4.82 -7.32
CA LEU A 182 11.37 4.01 -6.17
C LEU A 182 9.84 4.02 -5.97
N VAL A 183 9.23 2.84 -6.06
CA VAL A 183 7.80 2.60 -5.86
C VAL A 183 7.58 1.87 -4.52
N VAL A 184 6.94 2.52 -3.56
CA VAL A 184 6.78 1.99 -2.20
C VAL A 184 5.34 1.56 -1.92
N ASP A 185 5.15 0.32 -1.47
CA ASP A 185 3.90 -0.11 -0.82
C ASP A 185 3.87 0.43 0.62
N ASN A 186 3.02 1.42 0.88
CA ASN A 186 2.84 2.00 2.21
C ASN A 186 1.65 1.40 2.98
N THR A 187 1.12 0.25 2.57
CA THR A 187 -0.10 -0.32 3.20
C THR A 187 0.05 -0.51 4.71
N PHE A 188 1.22 -0.94 5.20
CA PHE A 188 1.48 -1.17 6.63
C PHE A 188 1.80 0.11 7.40
N GLY A 189 2.57 1.02 6.81
CA GLY A 189 2.85 2.31 7.44
C GLY A 189 1.59 3.15 7.49
N THR A 190 0.84 3.18 6.38
CA THR A 190 -0.23 4.15 6.10
C THR A 190 0.32 5.58 6.15
N PRO A 191 -0.39 6.58 5.62
CA PRO A 191 0.06 7.96 5.81
C PRO A 191 -0.07 8.46 7.27
N ALA A 192 -0.49 7.60 8.21
CA ALA A 192 -0.53 7.93 9.63
C ALA A 192 0.74 7.52 10.39
N LEU A 193 1.59 6.63 9.85
CA LEU A 193 2.85 6.26 10.50
C LEU A 193 4.08 6.57 9.64
N CYS A 194 3.96 6.52 8.31
CA CYS A 194 5.09 6.72 7.41
C CYS A 194 4.66 7.58 6.23
N ASN A 195 5.53 8.50 5.81
CA ASN A 195 5.41 9.19 4.54
C ASN A 195 6.64 8.89 3.68
N PRO A 196 6.65 7.80 2.88
CA PRO A 196 7.83 7.41 2.11
C PRO A 196 8.33 8.46 1.12
N ILE A 197 7.46 9.37 0.66
CA ILE A 197 7.82 10.45 -0.26
C ILE A 197 8.84 11.40 0.38
N GLU A 198 8.75 11.62 1.70
CA GLU A 198 9.72 12.42 2.46
C GLU A 198 11.10 11.74 2.55
N HIS A 199 11.17 10.45 2.22
CA HIS A 199 12.37 9.61 2.26
C HIS A 199 12.84 9.15 0.88
N GLY A 200 12.40 9.84 -0.19
CA GLY A 200 12.89 9.63 -1.56
C GLY A 200 12.04 8.69 -2.42
N ALA A 201 10.88 8.22 -1.94
CA ALA A 201 9.95 7.50 -2.80
C ALA A 201 9.35 8.42 -3.86
N ASP A 202 9.28 7.94 -5.10
CA ASP A 202 8.72 8.68 -6.23
C ASP A 202 7.23 8.40 -6.40
N VAL A 203 6.84 7.16 -6.10
CA VAL A 203 5.46 6.69 -6.14
C VAL A 203 5.16 5.92 -4.87
N VAL A 204 4.03 6.23 -4.24
CA VAL A 204 3.50 5.43 -3.13
C VAL A 204 2.21 4.76 -3.58
N TRP A 205 2.02 3.49 -3.21
CA TRP A 205 0.75 2.82 -3.38
C TRP A 205 0.28 2.18 -2.09
N ASN A 206 -1.04 2.05 -1.96
CA ASN A 206 -1.64 1.42 -0.80
C ASN A 206 -2.79 0.50 -1.24
N SER A 207 -2.97 -0.59 -0.51
CA SER A 207 -4.25 -1.29 -0.42
C SER A 207 -5.15 -0.57 0.59
N THR A 208 -6.01 0.33 0.10
CA THR A 208 -6.93 1.08 0.96
C THR A 208 -7.93 0.16 1.69
N THR A 209 -8.09 -1.07 1.20
CA THR A 209 -8.80 -2.19 1.84
C THR A 209 -8.40 -2.42 3.30
N LYS A 210 -7.14 -2.16 3.66
CA LYS A 210 -6.56 -2.47 4.97
C LYS A 210 -6.82 -1.33 5.97
N TRP A 211 -5.81 -0.83 6.66
CA TRP A 211 -5.97 0.16 7.73
C TRP A 211 -6.62 1.48 7.28
N ILE A 212 -6.41 1.93 6.04
CA ILE A 212 -7.05 3.16 5.51
C ILE A 212 -8.57 3.06 5.63
N HIS A 213 -9.17 1.96 5.17
CA HIS A 213 -10.59 1.68 5.36
C HIS A 213 -10.92 1.18 6.78
N GLY A 214 -10.20 0.16 7.26
CA GLY A 214 -10.15 -0.25 8.66
C GLY A 214 -11.30 -1.10 9.19
N SER A 215 -12.30 -1.45 8.38
CA SER A 215 -13.50 -2.20 8.85
C SER A 215 -13.84 -3.45 8.04
N GLY A 216 -12.96 -3.86 7.12
CA GLY A 216 -13.08 -5.15 6.41
C GLY A 216 -14.29 -5.27 5.48
N THR A 217 -14.91 -4.16 5.06
CA THR A 217 -16.13 -4.18 4.21
C THR A 217 -15.89 -3.78 2.76
N THR A 218 -14.79 -3.11 2.46
CA THR A 218 -14.59 -2.41 1.19
C THR A 218 -13.20 -2.71 0.66
N VAL A 219 -13.13 -3.14 -0.60
CA VAL A 219 -11.87 -3.34 -1.32
C VAL A 219 -11.55 -2.07 -2.11
N GLY A 220 -10.29 -1.67 -2.07
CA GLY A 220 -9.80 -0.50 -2.79
C GLY A 220 -8.27 -0.44 -2.80
N GLY A 221 -7.75 0.42 -3.65
CA GLY A 221 -6.35 0.76 -3.75
C GLY A 221 -6.15 2.22 -4.15
N VAL A 222 -4.92 2.70 -4.08
CA VAL A 222 -4.54 4.03 -4.55
C VAL A 222 -3.09 4.02 -5.02
N LEU A 223 -2.81 4.83 -6.05
CA LEU A 223 -1.47 5.28 -6.43
C LEU A 223 -1.37 6.77 -6.10
N VAL A 224 -0.28 7.17 -5.46
CA VAL A 224 0.05 8.56 -5.12
C VAL A 224 1.34 8.93 -5.85
N ASP A 225 1.28 10.03 -6.56
CA ASP A 225 2.39 10.62 -7.30
C ASP A 225 3.16 11.57 -6.37
N GLY A 226 4.47 11.31 -6.18
CA GLY A 226 5.34 12.19 -5.40
C GLY A 226 5.72 13.47 -6.16
N GLY A 227 5.68 13.44 -7.50
CA GLY A 227 5.91 14.58 -8.37
C GLY A 227 7.35 15.07 -8.47
N ALA A 228 8.32 14.38 -7.87
CA ALA A 228 9.73 14.76 -7.89
C ALA A 228 10.54 14.05 -8.98
N PHE A 229 10.13 12.86 -9.41
CA PHE A 229 10.88 12.06 -10.37
C PHE A 229 10.86 12.68 -11.78
N PRO A 230 12.03 12.83 -12.44
CA PRO A 230 12.11 13.40 -13.78
C PRO A 230 11.75 12.35 -14.83
N TRP A 231 10.46 12.24 -15.18
CA TRP A 231 10.00 11.26 -16.19
C TRP A 231 10.60 11.48 -17.59
N ASP A 232 11.19 12.64 -17.86
CA ASP A 232 11.91 13.01 -19.08
C ASP A 232 13.44 12.82 -18.97
N HIS A 233 13.91 12.02 -18.00
CA HIS A 233 15.32 11.78 -17.78
C HIS A 233 16.03 11.26 -19.06
N PRO A 234 17.19 11.81 -19.46
CA PRO A 234 17.85 11.44 -20.72
C PRO A 234 18.39 10.01 -20.76
N ASP A 235 18.63 9.42 -19.59
CA ASP A 235 19.16 8.05 -19.45
C ASP A 235 18.06 7.00 -19.17
N ALA A 236 16.78 7.37 -19.20
CA ALA A 236 15.66 6.44 -19.02
C ALA A 236 14.55 6.69 -20.06
N ASP A 237 13.83 5.63 -20.46
CA ASP A 237 12.74 5.72 -21.43
C ASP A 237 11.40 5.38 -20.79
N TYR A 238 10.64 6.42 -20.43
CA TYR A 238 9.27 6.29 -19.94
C TYR A 238 8.26 6.75 -21.01
N GLY A 239 8.19 6.06 -22.15
CA GLY A 239 7.39 6.48 -23.32
C GLY A 239 5.87 6.62 -23.13
N GLU A 240 5.29 6.12 -22.04
CA GLU A 240 3.89 6.46 -21.67
C GLU A 240 3.78 7.84 -21.00
N LEU A 241 4.86 8.34 -20.40
CA LEU A 241 4.95 9.59 -19.65
C LEU A 241 5.62 10.73 -20.43
N SER A 242 6.78 10.46 -21.04
CA SER A 242 7.63 11.42 -21.73
C SER A 242 7.65 11.15 -23.24
N GLY A 243 7.59 12.20 -24.05
CA GLY A 243 7.40 12.12 -25.49
C GLY A 243 5.94 11.93 -25.91
N GLU A 244 5.71 11.71 -27.21
CA GLU A 244 4.34 11.58 -27.73
C GLU A 244 3.69 10.25 -27.27
N ASN A 245 2.79 10.33 -26.29
CA ASN A 245 2.09 9.16 -25.78
C ASN A 245 1.31 8.44 -26.90
N PRO A 246 1.45 7.11 -27.03
CA PRO A 246 0.92 6.35 -28.17
C PRO A 246 -0.61 6.36 -28.29
N ALA A 247 -1.35 6.65 -27.22
CA ALA A 247 -2.80 6.63 -27.21
C ALA A 247 -3.44 8.03 -27.24
N PHE A 248 -2.73 9.05 -26.78
CA PHE A 248 -3.27 10.40 -26.63
C PHE A 248 -2.59 11.45 -27.51
N GLY A 249 -1.41 11.17 -28.08
CA GLY A 249 -0.66 12.14 -28.89
C GLY A 249 -0.22 13.37 -28.09
N VAL A 250 -0.05 13.22 -26.77
CA VAL A 250 0.39 14.26 -25.85
C VAL A 250 1.58 13.76 -25.06
N ASP A 251 2.47 14.66 -24.70
CA ASP A 251 3.52 14.42 -23.71
C ASP A 251 2.93 14.70 -22.32
N PHE A 252 2.86 13.66 -21.47
CA PHE A 252 2.26 13.79 -20.14
C PHE A 252 3.17 14.56 -19.18
N ALA A 253 4.49 14.38 -19.28
CA ALA A 253 5.48 15.12 -18.51
C ALA A 253 5.40 16.62 -18.83
N GLU A 254 5.34 17.00 -20.10
CA GLU A 254 5.18 18.40 -20.51
C GLU A 254 3.80 18.95 -20.11
N ARG A 255 2.72 18.19 -20.37
CA ARG A 255 1.35 18.67 -20.19
C ARG A 255 0.96 18.83 -18.72
N PHE A 256 1.40 17.93 -17.86
CA PHE A 256 0.94 17.85 -16.47
C PHE A 256 2.03 18.11 -15.43
N GLY A 257 3.29 18.26 -15.84
CA GLY A 257 4.41 18.56 -14.94
C GLY A 257 4.52 17.54 -13.82
N GLU A 258 4.59 18.02 -12.57
CA GLU A 258 4.68 17.17 -11.37
C GLU A 258 3.58 16.10 -11.27
N ARG A 259 2.41 16.30 -11.91
CA ARG A 259 1.28 15.36 -11.84
C ARG A 259 1.27 14.31 -12.96
N ALA A 260 2.33 14.24 -13.77
CA ALA A 260 2.38 13.40 -14.97
C ALA A 260 2.05 11.93 -14.67
N PHE A 261 2.60 11.37 -13.59
CA PHE A 261 2.38 9.97 -13.24
C PHE A 261 0.93 9.69 -12.83
N ALA A 262 0.34 10.52 -11.98
CA ALA A 262 -1.08 10.37 -11.65
C ALA A 262 -1.99 10.49 -12.89
N GLN A 263 -1.68 11.40 -13.81
CA GLN A 263 -2.51 11.62 -15.00
C GLN A 263 -2.39 10.50 -16.03
N VAL A 264 -1.18 10.00 -16.28
CA VAL A 264 -1.00 8.84 -17.17
C VAL A 264 -1.64 7.59 -16.55
N VAL A 265 -1.51 7.36 -15.24
CA VAL A 265 -2.16 6.23 -14.55
C VAL A 265 -3.68 6.31 -14.69
N ARG A 266 -4.27 7.51 -14.51
CA ARG A 266 -5.72 7.71 -14.70
C ARG A 266 -6.17 7.37 -16.11
N HIS A 267 -5.43 7.81 -17.12
CA HIS A 267 -5.85 7.74 -18.52
C HIS A 267 -5.40 6.47 -19.28
N ARG A 268 -4.30 5.85 -18.86
CA ARG A 268 -3.70 4.65 -19.47
C ARG A 268 -3.88 3.42 -18.61
N GLY A 269 -3.71 3.52 -17.30
CA GLY A 269 -3.99 2.42 -16.37
C GLY A 269 -5.48 2.24 -16.12
N VAL A 270 -6.09 3.18 -15.40
CA VAL A 270 -7.46 3.03 -14.86
C VAL A 270 -8.53 3.12 -15.95
N ARG A 271 -8.45 4.13 -16.81
CA ARG A 271 -9.38 4.27 -17.93
C ARG A 271 -9.31 3.04 -18.85
N ALA A 272 -8.14 2.55 -19.25
CA ALA A 272 -8.06 1.47 -20.23
C ALA A 272 -8.43 0.11 -19.63
N LEU A 273 -7.93 -0.22 -18.44
CA LEU A 273 -8.16 -1.51 -17.79
C LEU A 273 -9.53 -1.59 -17.09
N GLY A 274 -10.13 -0.43 -16.77
CA GLY A 274 -11.47 -0.36 -16.18
C GLY A 274 -11.52 -0.74 -14.70
N ASN A 275 -10.39 -0.68 -14.00
CA ASN A 275 -10.25 -1.02 -12.59
C ASN A 275 -10.43 0.21 -11.66
N CYS A 276 -11.36 1.12 -11.99
CA CYS A 276 -11.70 2.28 -11.16
C CYS A 276 -12.45 1.87 -9.89
N GLN A 277 -12.22 2.57 -8.77
CA GLN A 277 -13.01 2.38 -7.56
C GLN A 277 -14.43 2.97 -7.72
N SER A 278 -15.45 2.28 -7.18
CA SER A 278 -16.82 2.80 -7.24
C SER A 278 -17.00 4.03 -6.33
N PRO A 279 -17.93 4.97 -6.64
CA PRO A 279 -18.16 6.15 -5.81
C PRO A 279 -18.62 5.79 -4.38
N PHE A 280 -19.41 4.72 -4.23
CA PHE A 280 -19.83 4.24 -2.92
C PHE A 280 -18.65 3.70 -2.10
N ASP A 281 -17.78 2.90 -2.72
CA ASP A 281 -16.59 2.35 -2.05
C ASP A 281 -15.61 3.47 -1.67
N ALA A 282 -15.43 4.46 -2.54
CA ALA A 282 -14.61 5.63 -2.24
C ALA A 282 -15.18 6.44 -1.06
N TRP A 283 -16.50 6.65 -1.04
CA TRP A 283 -17.19 7.31 0.08
C TRP A 283 -17.05 6.53 1.38
N GLN A 284 -17.13 5.21 1.34
CA GLN A 284 -16.98 4.34 2.50
C GLN A 284 -15.53 4.34 3.01
N THR A 285 -14.55 4.31 2.10
CA THR A 285 -13.12 4.46 2.42
C THR A 285 -12.83 5.81 3.08
N LEU A 286 -13.48 6.90 2.64
CA LEU A 286 -13.37 8.21 3.27
C LEU A 286 -13.82 8.21 4.75
N GLN A 287 -14.80 7.38 5.12
CA GLN A 287 -15.25 7.25 6.52
C GLN A 287 -14.17 6.57 7.38
N GLY A 288 -13.54 5.52 6.84
CA GLY A 288 -12.39 4.89 7.46
C GLY A 288 -11.24 5.86 7.64
N LEU A 289 -10.85 6.54 6.56
CA LEU A 289 -9.72 7.48 6.52
C LEU A 289 -9.87 8.63 7.54
N ALA A 290 -11.09 9.12 7.75
CA ALA A 290 -11.39 10.15 8.74
C ALA A 290 -10.98 9.79 10.18
N THR A 291 -10.93 8.49 10.50
CA THR A 291 -10.55 7.99 11.84
C THR A 291 -9.21 7.26 11.84
N LEU A 292 -8.51 7.20 10.70
CA LEU A 292 -7.25 6.47 10.54
C LEU A 292 -6.23 6.81 11.64
N PRO A 293 -5.89 8.09 11.92
CA PRO A 293 -4.89 8.39 12.94
C PRO A 293 -5.26 7.89 14.35
N LEU A 294 -6.55 7.94 14.71
CA LEU A 294 -7.03 7.46 16.01
C LEU A 294 -6.96 5.93 16.12
N ARG A 295 -7.34 5.24 15.04
CA ARG A 295 -7.30 3.78 14.98
C ARG A 295 -5.86 3.29 14.98
N MET A 296 -4.96 3.92 14.24
CA MET A 296 -3.54 3.54 14.20
C MET A 296 -2.86 3.70 15.56
N GLU A 297 -3.14 4.78 16.31
CA GLU A 297 -2.64 4.94 17.69
C GLU A 297 -3.04 3.75 18.58
N ARG A 298 -4.31 3.31 18.47
CA ARG A 298 -4.81 2.16 19.22
C ARG A 298 -4.22 0.82 18.74
N HIS A 299 -4.12 0.61 17.42
CA HIS A 299 -3.46 -0.57 16.85
C HIS A 299 -2.02 -0.72 17.35
N CYS A 300 -1.24 0.36 17.33
CA CYS A 300 0.16 0.33 17.79
C CYS A 300 0.26 0.07 19.29
N THR A 301 -0.58 0.75 20.09
CA THR A 301 -0.63 0.54 21.54
C THR A 301 -0.97 -0.91 21.89
N ASN A 302 -2.01 -1.46 21.28
CA ASN A 302 -2.44 -2.82 21.53
C ASN A 302 -1.39 -3.85 21.05
N ALA A 303 -0.80 -3.63 19.87
CA ALA A 303 0.22 -4.51 19.33
C ALA A 303 1.45 -4.59 20.23
N ARG A 304 1.90 -3.46 20.80
CA ARG A 304 3.00 -3.44 21.78
C ARG A 304 2.68 -4.30 23.01
N ILE A 305 1.50 -4.11 23.61
CA ILE A 305 1.06 -4.88 24.78
C ILE A 305 1.01 -6.39 24.47
N VAL A 306 0.41 -6.75 23.33
CA VAL A 306 0.28 -8.14 22.91
C VAL A 306 1.65 -8.76 22.60
N ALA A 307 2.53 -8.03 21.91
CA ALA A 307 3.87 -8.50 21.58
C ALA A 307 4.71 -8.74 22.85
N GLU A 308 4.68 -7.81 23.80
CA GLU A 308 5.37 -7.94 25.09
C GLU A 308 4.86 -9.14 25.87
N HIS A 309 3.53 -9.31 25.95
CA HIS A 309 2.92 -10.46 26.61
C HIS A 309 3.33 -11.79 25.97
N LEU A 310 3.23 -11.90 24.64
CA LEU A 310 3.63 -13.11 23.92
C LEU A 310 5.13 -13.41 24.07
N ARG A 311 5.99 -12.38 24.14
CA ARG A 311 7.44 -12.56 24.32
C ARG A 311 7.77 -13.17 25.68
N ASP A 312 6.99 -12.88 26.71
CA ASP A 312 7.17 -13.42 28.06
C ASP A 312 6.42 -14.74 28.31
N HIS A 313 5.62 -15.21 27.35
CA HIS A 313 4.80 -16.41 27.50
C HIS A 313 5.63 -17.70 27.32
N PRO A 314 5.59 -18.67 28.26
CA PRO A 314 6.50 -19.83 28.29
C PRO A 314 6.35 -20.81 27.12
N GLU A 315 5.21 -20.78 26.44
CA GLU A 315 4.88 -21.65 25.30
C GLU A 315 5.11 -20.99 23.93
N VAL A 316 5.57 -19.72 23.93
CA VAL A 316 5.91 -18.96 22.73
C VAL A 316 7.43 -19.03 22.54
N ALA A 317 7.87 -19.59 21.42
CA ALA A 317 9.29 -19.80 21.12
C ALA A 317 10.00 -18.51 20.71
N TRP A 318 9.29 -17.62 20.01
CA TRP A 318 9.83 -16.36 19.51
C TRP A 318 8.70 -15.40 19.12
N VAL A 319 9.01 -14.09 19.17
CA VAL A 319 8.14 -13.00 18.71
C VAL A 319 8.96 -12.03 17.86
N THR A 320 8.38 -11.59 16.75
CA THR A 320 8.88 -10.55 15.87
C THR A 320 7.91 -9.37 15.93
N TYR A 321 8.42 -8.22 16.35
CA TYR A 321 7.71 -6.95 16.39
C TYR A 321 8.71 -5.81 16.14
N PRO A 322 8.46 -4.86 15.22
CA PRO A 322 9.43 -3.81 14.87
C PRO A 322 9.80 -2.90 16.06
N GLY A 323 8.92 -2.81 17.07
CA GLY A 323 9.15 -2.00 18.26
C GLY A 323 10.12 -2.59 19.28
N PHE A 324 10.62 -3.82 19.08
CA PHE A 324 11.66 -4.40 19.93
C PHE A 324 13.05 -3.91 19.50
N GLU A 325 13.89 -3.51 20.46
CA GLU A 325 15.25 -2.99 20.20
C GLU A 325 16.14 -4.03 19.51
N GLU A 326 15.90 -5.32 19.77
CA GLU A 326 16.59 -6.44 19.16
C GLU A 326 16.11 -6.79 17.74
N HIS A 327 15.05 -6.15 17.25
CA HIS A 327 14.54 -6.38 15.90
C HIS A 327 15.60 -5.96 14.86
N PRO A 328 15.89 -6.78 13.83
CA PRO A 328 17.03 -6.56 12.92
C PRO A 328 17.01 -5.21 12.19
N THR A 329 15.83 -4.62 12.02
CA THR A 329 15.64 -3.30 11.39
C THR A 329 14.92 -2.31 12.30
N HIS A 330 15.05 -2.46 13.63
CA HIS A 330 14.49 -1.52 14.60
C HIS A 330 14.93 -0.07 14.32
N GLU A 331 16.20 0.16 14.01
CA GLU A 331 16.73 1.50 13.74
C GLU A 331 16.04 2.15 12.52
N ASN A 332 15.83 1.40 11.43
CA ASN A 332 15.08 1.89 10.27
C ASN A 332 13.61 2.13 10.61
N ALA A 333 12.97 1.21 11.33
CA ALA A 333 11.58 1.36 11.74
C ALA A 333 11.39 2.60 12.62
N ALA A 334 12.26 2.82 13.61
CA ALA A 334 12.22 3.99 14.49
C ALA A 334 12.59 5.30 13.78
N ARG A 335 13.32 5.22 12.66
CA ARG A 335 13.66 6.37 11.82
C ARG A 335 12.50 6.79 10.93
N TYR A 336 11.80 5.84 10.32
CA TYR A 336 10.81 6.11 9.27
C TYR A 336 9.36 6.05 9.75
N LEU A 337 9.08 5.36 10.87
CA LEU A 337 7.73 5.21 11.40
C LEU A 337 7.53 6.04 12.67
N ASP A 338 6.41 6.76 12.75
CA ASP A 338 5.96 7.45 13.97
C ASP A 338 5.62 6.48 15.12
N ASP A 339 5.20 5.24 14.78
CA ASP A 339 5.03 4.10 15.70
C ASP A 339 5.08 2.78 14.89
N PHE A 340 5.16 1.63 15.55
CA PHE A 340 5.58 0.35 14.95
C PHE A 340 4.44 -0.51 14.36
N GLY A 341 3.26 0.07 14.16
CA GLY A 341 2.13 -0.60 13.51
C GLY A 341 1.40 -1.64 14.35
N GLY A 342 0.39 -2.27 13.75
CA GLY A 342 -0.54 -3.21 14.41
C GLY A 342 -0.24 -4.69 14.19
N MET A 343 0.96 -5.04 13.73
CA MET A 343 1.29 -6.41 13.32
C MET A 343 2.26 -7.06 14.29
N VAL A 344 1.96 -8.29 14.69
CA VAL A 344 2.81 -9.14 15.51
C VAL A 344 2.93 -10.50 14.83
N VAL A 345 4.15 -11.03 14.76
CA VAL A 345 4.41 -12.36 14.22
C VAL A 345 5.10 -13.18 15.30
N PHE A 346 4.69 -14.41 15.51
CA PHE A 346 5.22 -15.25 16.59
C PHE A 346 5.17 -16.73 16.22
N GLY A 347 5.86 -17.56 17.00
CA GLY A 347 5.84 -19.01 16.85
C GLY A 347 5.65 -19.70 18.19
N LEU A 348 4.88 -20.79 18.21
CA LEU A 348 4.71 -21.62 19.41
C LEU A 348 5.77 -22.72 19.48
N GLU A 349 6.18 -23.09 20.70
CA GLU A 349 7.08 -24.22 20.95
C GLU A 349 6.53 -25.55 20.41
N GLY A 350 5.20 -25.71 20.42
CA GLY A 350 4.49 -26.86 19.86
C GLY A 350 4.50 -26.96 18.33
N GLY A 351 5.14 -26.03 17.63
CA GLY A 351 5.37 -26.09 16.19
C GLY A 351 4.10 -25.95 15.34
N PHE A 352 4.13 -26.57 14.16
CA PHE A 352 3.05 -26.50 13.16
C PHE A 352 1.67 -26.90 13.69
N GLU A 353 1.58 -28.01 14.43
CA GLU A 353 0.28 -28.50 14.91
C GLU A 353 -0.31 -27.58 15.98
N ALA A 354 0.51 -27.04 16.89
CA ALA A 354 0.06 -26.06 17.87
C ALA A 354 -0.37 -24.75 17.19
N GLY A 355 0.41 -24.25 16.23
CA GLY A 355 0.08 -23.04 15.47
C GLY A 355 -1.24 -23.18 14.71
N LYS A 356 -1.45 -24.29 14.02
CA LYS A 356 -2.70 -24.60 13.33
C LYS A 356 -3.89 -24.68 14.30
N ARG A 357 -3.74 -25.39 15.42
CA ARG A 357 -4.80 -25.53 16.43
C ARG A 357 -5.11 -24.21 17.13
N LEU A 358 -4.13 -23.32 17.33
CA LEU A 358 -4.35 -22.01 17.94
C LEU A 358 -5.38 -21.21 17.15
N CYS A 359 -5.27 -21.21 15.81
CA CYS A 359 -6.25 -20.55 14.94
C CYS A 359 -7.68 -21.07 15.10
N GLU A 360 -7.85 -22.33 15.51
CA GLU A 360 -9.17 -22.94 15.75
C GLU A 360 -9.68 -22.72 17.18
N ALA A 361 -8.78 -22.42 18.13
CA ALA A 361 -9.07 -22.30 19.56
C ALA A 361 -9.34 -20.86 20.06
N VAL A 362 -9.00 -19.84 19.25
CA VAL A 362 -9.36 -18.44 19.53
C VAL A 362 -10.89 -18.24 19.41
N GLU A 363 -11.45 -17.38 20.27
CA GLU A 363 -12.90 -17.13 20.32
C GLU A 363 -13.23 -15.66 20.04
N LEU A 364 -12.36 -14.73 20.46
CA LEU A 364 -12.45 -13.32 20.13
C LEU A 364 -11.74 -13.03 18.81
N ILE A 365 -10.48 -13.48 18.70
CA ILE A 365 -9.65 -13.25 17.53
C ILE A 365 -10.18 -14.08 16.37
N SER A 366 -10.33 -13.47 15.20
CA SER A 366 -10.91 -14.15 14.05
C SER A 366 -9.83 -14.83 13.20
N PHE A 367 -10.03 -16.11 12.86
CA PHE A 367 -9.18 -16.84 11.93
C PHE A 367 -9.55 -16.55 10.46
N LEU A 368 -8.80 -15.66 9.80
CA LEU A 368 -8.96 -15.39 8.37
C LEU A 368 -7.73 -14.73 7.73
N ALA A 369 -7.68 -14.78 6.40
CA ALA A 369 -6.64 -14.14 5.59
C ALA A 369 -6.93 -12.66 5.32
N ASN A 370 -6.91 -11.82 6.35
CA ASN A 370 -6.93 -10.36 6.23
C ASN A 370 -6.01 -9.70 7.29
N ILE A 371 -5.75 -8.40 7.16
CA ILE A 371 -5.00 -7.57 8.11
C ILE A 371 -5.59 -6.15 8.14
N GLY A 372 -5.30 -5.38 9.18
CA GLY A 372 -5.67 -3.97 9.30
C GLY A 372 -7.16 -3.69 9.47
N ASP A 373 -7.89 -4.69 9.95
CA ASP A 373 -9.27 -4.53 10.42
C ASP A 373 -9.26 -4.01 11.86
N ALA A 374 -10.31 -3.29 12.27
CA ALA A 374 -10.54 -2.92 13.65
C ALA A 374 -10.63 -4.13 14.59
N ARG A 375 -10.96 -5.31 14.06
CA ARG A 375 -10.94 -6.58 14.81
C ARG A 375 -9.59 -7.26 14.72
N SER A 376 -9.18 -7.91 15.79
CA SER A 376 -7.99 -8.76 15.84
C SER A 376 -8.15 -9.99 14.94
N LEU A 377 -7.17 -10.23 14.07
CA LEU A 377 -7.18 -11.32 13.09
C LEU A 377 -5.92 -12.18 13.21
N LEU A 378 -6.09 -13.49 13.23
CA LEU A 378 -4.99 -14.46 13.30
C LEU A 378 -4.98 -15.33 12.07
N ILE A 379 -3.79 -15.71 11.61
CA ILE A 379 -3.62 -16.73 10.59
C ILE A 379 -2.32 -17.50 10.81
N HIS A 380 -2.36 -18.79 10.46
CA HIS A 380 -1.19 -19.66 10.38
C HIS A 380 -0.82 -19.90 8.90
N PRO A 381 0.15 -19.16 8.32
CA PRO A 381 0.39 -19.17 6.87
C PRO A 381 0.75 -20.54 6.30
N ALA A 382 1.57 -21.32 7.01
CA ALA A 382 2.04 -22.64 6.57
C ALA A 382 0.90 -23.62 6.28
N SER A 383 -0.19 -23.58 7.06
CA SER A 383 -1.37 -24.44 6.85
C SER A 383 -2.51 -23.77 6.08
N THR A 384 -2.31 -22.53 5.59
CA THR A 384 -3.37 -21.77 4.90
C THR A 384 -2.88 -21.14 3.61
N THR A 385 -2.39 -19.90 3.67
CA THR A 385 -2.00 -19.08 2.51
C THR A 385 -0.84 -19.65 1.70
N HIS A 386 -0.02 -20.50 2.33
CA HIS A 386 1.14 -21.14 1.71
C HIS A 386 1.02 -22.67 1.69
N ALA A 387 -0.17 -23.23 1.95
CA ALA A 387 -0.39 -24.67 2.04
C ALA A 387 -0.13 -25.42 0.72
N GLN A 388 -0.13 -24.71 -0.42
CA GLN A 388 0.21 -25.23 -1.73
C GLN A 388 1.72 -25.41 -1.98
N LEU A 389 2.57 -24.78 -1.16
CA LEU A 389 4.03 -24.83 -1.29
C LEU A 389 4.60 -26.02 -0.51
N THR A 390 5.75 -26.51 -0.96
CA THR A 390 6.58 -27.42 -0.17
C THR A 390 7.18 -26.70 1.05
N GLU A 391 7.59 -27.43 2.08
CA GLU A 391 8.17 -26.81 3.28
C GLU A 391 9.44 -25.99 2.97
N ASP A 392 10.28 -26.46 2.05
CA ASP A 392 11.49 -25.74 1.62
C ASP A 392 11.12 -24.42 0.93
N GLU A 393 10.09 -24.43 0.07
CA GLU A 393 9.56 -23.21 -0.57
C GLU A 393 8.91 -22.26 0.45
N GLN A 394 8.20 -22.79 1.46
CA GLN A 394 7.65 -21.98 2.55
C GLN A 394 8.78 -21.28 3.32
N ARG A 395 9.84 -22.01 3.68
CA ARG A 395 10.99 -21.45 4.38
C ARG A 395 11.74 -20.41 3.54
N ALA A 396 11.88 -20.66 2.24
CA ALA A 396 12.47 -19.70 1.31
C ALA A 396 11.64 -18.40 1.23
N ALA A 397 10.33 -18.48 1.40
CA ALA A 397 9.42 -17.33 1.49
C ALA A 397 9.28 -16.74 2.92
N GLY A 398 10.16 -17.13 3.85
CA GLY A 398 10.14 -16.64 5.24
C GLY A 398 9.02 -17.23 6.11
N VAL A 399 8.30 -18.25 5.63
CA VAL A 399 7.21 -18.92 6.35
C VAL A 399 7.75 -20.16 7.07
N ARG A 400 8.01 -20.03 8.36
CA ARG A 400 8.36 -21.17 9.22
C ARG A 400 7.11 -22.00 9.57
N PRO A 401 7.25 -23.32 9.81
CA PRO A 401 6.09 -24.17 10.09
C PRO A 401 5.25 -23.76 11.28
N GLU A 402 5.84 -23.08 12.27
CA GLU A 402 5.17 -22.61 13.50
C GLU A 402 4.65 -21.17 13.42
N LEU A 403 4.94 -20.46 12.31
CA LEU A 403 4.69 -19.02 12.20
C LEU A 403 3.21 -18.70 12.24
N LEU A 404 2.84 -17.80 13.15
CA LEU A 404 1.54 -17.19 13.27
C LEU A 404 1.67 -15.70 12.99
N ARG A 405 0.72 -15.16 12.22
CA ARG A 405 0.61 -13.73 11.95
C ARG A 405 -0.66 -13.20 12.59
N LEU A 406 -0.48 -12.25 13.51
CA LEU A 406 -1.54 -11.57 14.21
C LEU A 406 -1.62 -10.10 13.76
N SER A 407 -2.75 -9.72 13.18
CA SER A 407 -3.12 -8.33 12.97
C SER A 407 -3.93 -7.90 14.18
N VAL A 408 -3.31 -7.15 15.08
CA VAL A 408 -3.92 -6.72 16.34
C VAL A 408 -4.93 -5.61 16.08
N GLY A 409 -6.15 -5.79 16.56
CA GLY A 409 -7.26 -4.86 16.42
C GLY A 409 -7.26 -3.74 17.46
N ILE A 410 -8.42 -3.11 17.64
CA ILE A 410 -8.65 -1.99 18.56
C ILE A 410 -9.57 -2.38 19.73
N GLU A 411 -9.71 -3.67 20.02
CA GLU A 411 -10.36 -4.16 21.24
C GLU A 411 -9.62 -3.69 22.51
N ASP A 412 -10.21 -3.94 23.68
CA ASP A 412 -9.47 -3.84 24.94
C ASP A 412 -8.32 -4.87 24.92
N PRO A 413 -7.05 -4.44 25.07
CA PRO A 413 -5.90 -5.31 24.87
C PRO A 413 -5.85 -6.48 25.86
N GLU A 414 -6.42 -6.31 27.06
CA GLU A 414 -6.54 -7.37 28.06
C GLU A 414 -7.42 -8.53 27.57
N ASP A 415 -8.46 -8.25 26.78
CA ASP A 415 -9.34 -9.27 26.22
C ASP A 415 -8.64 -10.05 25.09
N ILE A 416 -7.81 -9.36 24.29
CA ILE A 416 -6.97 -10.01 23.26
C ILE A 416 -5.97 -10.96 23.91
N VAL A 417 -5.28 -10.50 24.95
CA VAL A 417 -4.33 -11.30 25.72
C VAL A 417 -5.01 -12.50 26.38
N ALA A 418 -6.17 -12.30 27.01
CA ALA A 418 -6.91 -13.38 27.65
C ALA A 418 -7.38 -14.45 26.64
N ASP A 419 -7.80 -14.05 25.44
CA ASP A 419 -8.17 -14.97 24.36
C ASP A 419 -6.96 -15.81 23.90
N LEU A 420 -5.79 -15.17 23.74
CA LEU A 420 -4.54 -15.84 23.39
C LEU A 420 -4.08 -16.81 24.48
N ASP A 421 -4.07 -16.41 25.76
CA ASP A 421 -3.65 -17.26 26.87
C ASP A 421 -4.52 -18.52 26.99
N ARG A 422 -5.84 -18.34 26.91
CA ARG A 422 -6.79 -19.46 26.93
C ARG A 422 -6.51 -20.41 25.76
N ALA A 423 -6.41 -19.86 24.55
CA ALA A 423 -6.24 -20.65 23.34
C ALA A 423 -4.88 -21.36 23.31
N ILE A 424 -3.80 -20.70 23.73
CA ILE A 424 -2.46 -21.32 23.83
C ILE A 424 -2.49 -22.48 24.82
N ALA A 425 -3.05 -22.29 26.03
CA ALA A 425 -3.14 -23.34 27.04
C ALA A 425 -3.96 -24.59 26.62
N GLU A 426 -4.84 -24.47 25.62
CA GLU A 426 -5.60 -25.60 25.06
C GLU A 426 -4.80 -26.40 24.01
N VAL A 427 -3.84 -25.76 23.34
CA VAL A 427 -3.20 -26.32 22.14
C VAL A 427 -1.79 -26.83 22.37
N VAL A 428 -1.11 -26.39 23.43
CA VAL A 428 0.18 -26.94 23.89
C VAL A 428 0.07 -28.10 24.85
#